data_AF-A0A656HLN4-F1
#
_entry.id   AF-A0A656HLN4-F1
#
_cell.length_a   1.000
_cell.length_b   1.000
_cell.length_c   1.000
_cell.angle_alpha   90.00
_cell.angle_beta   90.00
_cell.angle_gamma   90.00
#
_symmetry.space_group_name_H-M   'P 1'
#
loop_
_entity.id
_entity.type
_entity.pdbx_description
1 polymer ?
#
loop_
_entity_poly.entity_id
_entity_poly.type
_entity_poly.pdbx_seq_one_letter_code
_entity_poly.pdbx_strand_id
1 'polypeptide(L)'
;MSEEPPNYANLELTLKGLENELRAIVDDPAASYWLKQAVAELWKRDVVDALHDLDVLRELLEAKHRTDLLMLERWATCHDGTKH
;
A
#
# COMPACT_ATOMS: atom_id res chain seq x y z
N MET A 1 -32.80 -23.50 22.17
CA MET A 1 -31.73 -23.17 21.23
C MET A 1 -30.64 -22.52 22.05
N SER A 2 -29.51 -23.19 22.25
CA SER A 2 -28.38 -22.65 23.00
C SER A 2 -27.57 -21.80 22.04
N GLU A 3 -27.55 -20.49 22.22
CA GLU A 3 -26.60 -19.61 21.55
C GLU A 3 -25.20 -20.04 22.02
N GLU A 4 -24.36 -20.51 21.10
CA GLU A 4 -22.96 -20.75 21.42
C GLU A 4 -22.34 -19.42 21.91
N PRO A 5 -21.60 -19.44 23.04
CA PRO A 5 -20.99 -18.22 23.56
C PRO A 5 -20.05 -17.64 22.48
N PRO A 6 -20.06 -16.32 22.24
CA PRO A 6 -19.26 -15.76 21.17
C PRO A 6 -17.76 -15.97 21.44
N ASN A 7 -17.01 -16.35 20.40
CA ASN A 7 -15.59 -16.66 20.49
C ASN A 7 -14.73 -15.38 20.58
N TYR A 8 -14.86 -14.66 21.68
CA TYR A 8 -14.18 -13.38 21.92
C TYR A 8 -12.66 -13.53 22.08
N ALA A 9 -12.18 -14.66 22.60
CA ALA A 9 -10.75 -14.91 22.77
C ALA A 9 -10.02 -14.95 21.41
N ASN A 10 -10.65 -15.51 20.39
CA ASN A 10 -10.09 -15.53 19.04
C ASN A 10 -10.10 -14.13 18.41
N LEU A 11 -11.13 -13.32 18.68
CA LEU A 11 -11.20 -11.93 18.24
C LEU A 11 -10.06 -11.09 18.83
N GLU A 12 -9.84 -11.18 20.14
CA GLU A 12 -8.77 -10.43 20.83
C GLU A 12 -7.38 -10.81 20.31
N LEU A 13 -7.14 -12.12 20.12
CA LEU A 13 -5.90 -12.61 19.52
C LEU A 13 -5.70 -12.07 18.10
N THR A 14 -6.77 -12.06 17.29
CA THR A 14 -6.74 -11.55 15.92
C THR A 14 -6.45 -10.05 15.88
N LEU A 15 -7.14 -9.25 16.71
CA LEU A 15 -6.91 -7.80 16.81
C LEU A 15 -5.49 -7.48 17.24
N LYS A 16 -4.98 -8.17 18.26
CA LYS A 16 -3.61 -7.98 18.73
C LYS A 16 -2.58 -8.38 17.68
N GLY A 17 -2.85 -9.44 16.91
CA GLY A 17 -2.02 -9.83 15.78
C GLY A 17 -1.90 -8.70 14.75
N LEU A 18 -3.05 -8.14 14.34
CA LEU A 18 -3.10 -7.03 13.40
C LEU A 18 -2.41 -5.77 13.95
N GLU A 19 -2.64 -5.41 15.21
CA GLU A 19 -1.96 -4.27 15.85
C GLU A 19 -0.44 -4.41 15.83
N ASN A 20 0.08 -5.61 16.06
CA ASN A 20 1.52 -5.87 16.02
C ASN A 20 2.09 -5.72 14.60
N GLU A 21 1.36 -6.19 13.58
CA GLU A 21 1.77 -6.02 12.18
C GLU A 21 1.80 -4.54 11.77
N LEU A 22 0.77 -3.78 12.13
CA LEU A 22 0.73 -2.34 11.87
C LEU A 22 1.87 -1.61 12.59
N ARG A 23 2.14 -1.98 13.85
CA ARG A 23 3.25 -1.42 14.63
C ARG A 23 4.60 -1.70 13.99
N ALA A 24 4.82 -2.92 13.53
CA ALA A 24 6.07 -3.31 12.86
C ALA A 24 6.36 -2.43 11.64
N ILE A 25 5.33 -2.09 10.84
CA ILE A 25 5.48 -1.19 9.68
C ILE A 25 5.77 0.25 10.11
N VAL A 26 5.10 0.75 11.15
CA VAL A 26 5.28 2.13 11.63
C VAL A 26 6.68 2.33 12.24
N ASP A 27 7.16 1.34 12.98
CA ASP A 27 8.44 1.41 13.69
C ASP A 27 9.63 1.08 12.78
N ASP A 28 9.41 0.46 11.61
CA ASP A 28 10.46 0.18 10.63
C ASP A 28 11.02 1.48 10.02
N PRO A 29 12.30 1.85 10.24
CA PRO A 29 12.88 3.05 9.66
C PRO A 29 13.04 2.98 8.13
N ALA A 30 13.03 1.78 7.53
CA ALA A 30 13.10 1.60 6.07
C ALA A 30 11.74 1.79 5.38
N ALA A 31 10.64 1.66 6.12
CA ALA A 31 9.31 1.90 5.57
C ALA A 31 9.12 3.38 5.19
N SER A 32 8.58 3.60 3.98
CA SER A 32 8.35 4.96 3.49
C SER A 32 7.35 5.72 4.37
N TYR A 33 7.52 7.05 4.47
CA TYR A 33 6.57 7.90 5.20
C TYR A 33 5.13 7.75 4.68
N TRP A 34 4.97 7.59 3.37
CA TRP A 34 3.67 7.38 2.74
C TRP A 34 2.98 6.10 3.23
N LEU A 35 3.71 4.98 3.29
CA LEU A 35 3.19 3.71 3.81
C LEU A 35 2.80 3.82 5.30
N LYS A 36 3.63 4.47 6.11
CA LYS A 36 3.34 4.68 7.53
C LYS A 36 2.07 5.50 7.75
N GLN A 37 1.84 6.53 6.93
CA GLN A 37 0.60 7.31 6.96
C GLN A 37 -0.61 6.45 6.55
N ALA A 38 -0.51 5.65 5.48
CA ALA A 38 -1.59 4.77 5.06
C ALA A 38 -1.98 3.74 6.15
N VAL A 39 -0.99 3.17 6.85
CA VAL A 39 -1.20 2.26 7.99
C VAL A 39 -1.90 2.96 9.16
N ALA A 40 -1.60 4.23 9.43
CA ALA A 40 -2.25 4.98 10.51
C ALA A 40 -3.74 5.28 10.22
N GLU A 41 -4.14 5.29 8.95
CA GLU A 41 -5.52 5.57 8.52
C GLU A 41 -6.37 4.29 8.35
N LEU A 42 -5.76 3.11 8.47
CA LEU A 42 -6.39 1.82 8.17
C LEU A 42 -7.64 1.53 9.01
N TRP A 43 -7.67 2.02 10.26
CA TRP A 43 -8.82 1.89 11.17
C TRP A 43 -9.88 2.97 11.00
N LYS A 44 -9.61 4.01 10.21
CA LYS A 44 -10.51 5.17 10.06
C LYS A 44 -11.39 5.08 8.82
N ARG A 45 -11.04 4.23 7.86
CA ARG A 45 -11.79 4.03 6.61
C ARG A 45 -12.50 2.68 6.62
N ASP A 46 -13.60 2.60 5.88
CA ASP A 46 -14.18 1.32 5.51
C ASP A 46 -13.16 0.50 4.70
N VAL A 47 -13.01 -0.77 5.05
CA VAL A 47 -11.97 -1.63 4.46
C VAL A 47 -12.22 -1.89 2.98
N VAL A 48 -13.48 -1.95 2.55
CA VAL A 48 -13.85 -2.22 1.15
C VAL A 48 -13.48 -1.00 0.29
N ASP A 49 -13.83 0.19 0.74
CA ASP A 49 -13.48 1.44 0.07
C ASP A 49 -11.96 1.66 0.03
N ALA A 50 -11.27 1.36 1.13
CA ALA A 50 -9.81 1.48 1.20
C ALA A 50 -9.11 0.53 0.23
N LEU A 51 -9.57 -0.72 0.11
CA LEU A 51 -9.03 -1.67 -0.87
C LEU A 51 -9.28 -1.23 -2.30
N HIS A 52 -10.48 -0.72 -2.61
CA HIS A 52 -10.79 -0.19 -3.93
C HIS A 52 -9.88 0.99 -4.31
N ASP A 53 -9.69 1.95 -3.41
CA ASP A 53 -8.79 3.09 -3.62
C ASP A 53 -7.33 2.65 -3.83
N LEU A 54 -6.88 1.61 -3.12
CA LEU A 54 -5.54 1.05 -3.29
C LEU A 54 -5.36 0.37 -4.65
N ASP A 55 -6.39 -0.30 -5.16
CA ASP A 55 -6.37 -0.86 -6.51
C ASP A 55 -6.25 0.24 -7.57
N VAL A 56 -7.06 1.31 -7.46
CA VAL A 56 -6.99 2.47 -8.35
C VAL A 56 -5.60 3.12 -8.29
N LEU A 57 -5.05 3.30 -7.10
CA LEU A 57 -3.73 3.89 -6.93
C LEU A 57 -2.62 3.01 -7.54
N ARG A 58 -2.71 1.69 -7.37
CA ARG A 58 -1.76 0.74 -7.99
C ARG A 58 -1.76 0.90 -9.51
N GLU A 59 -2.94 0.92 -10.13
CA GLU A 59 -3.05 1.09 -11.58
C GLU A 59 -2.42 2.40 -12.08
N LEU A 60 -2.62 3.50 -11.33
CA LEU A 60 -2.03 4.80 -11.65
C LEU A 60 -0.50 4.79 -11.52
N LEU A 61 0.04 4.16 -10.48
CA LEU A 61 1.48 4.03 -10.28
C LEU A 61 2.13 3.20 -11.39
N GLU A 62 1.51 2.11 -11.81
CA GLU A 62 1.97 1.32 -12.95
C GLU A 62 1.95 2.12 -14.25
N ALA A 63 0.89 2.89 -14.50
CA ALA A 63 0.79 3.77 -15.66
C ALA A 63 1.88 4.86 -15.66
N LYS A 64 2.13 5.45 -14.49
CA LYS A 64 3.22 6.41 -14.31
C LYS A 64 4.57 5.77 -14.60
N HIS A 65 4.84 4.59 -14.04
CA HIS A 65 6.10 3.89 -14.25
C HIS A 65 6.37 3.59 -15.73
N ARG A 66 5.36 3.08 -16.45
CA ARG A 66 5.46 2.88 -17.91
C ARG A 66 5.79 4.17 -18.65
N THR A 67 5.16 5.29 -18.25
CA THR A 67 5.42 6.60 -18.85
C THR A 67 6.84 7.08 -18.58
N ASP A 68 7.33 6.92 -17.35
CA ASP A 68 8.70 7.28 -16.97
C ASP A 68 9.72 6.51 -17.82
N LEU A 69 9.49 5.20 -18.07
CA LEU A 69 10.35 4.39 -18.93
C LEU A 69 10.38 4.90 -20.38
N LEU A 70 9.22 5.20 -20.96
CA LEU A 70 9.14 5.75 -22.32
C LEU A 70 9.84 7.11 -22.44
N MET A 71 9.76 7.95 -21.39
CA MET A 71 10.49 9.21 -21.34
C MET A 71 12.00 8.99 -21.34
N LEU A 72 12.50 8.03 -20.57
CA LEU A 72 13.91 7.69 -20.51
C LEU A 72 14.42 7.16 -21.86
N GLU A 73 13.66 6.28 -22.53
CA GLU A 73 13.98 5.78 -23.88
C GLU A 73 14.06 6.92 -24.90
N ARG A 74 13.11 7.86 -24.86
CA ARG A 74 13.12 9.04 -25.72
C ARG A 74 14.35 9.91 -25.48
N TRP A 75 14.74 10.12 -24.23
CA TRP A 75 15.92 10.91 -23.91
C TRP A 75 17.21 10.26 -24.37
N ALA A 76 17.34 8.94 -24.21
CA ALA A 76 18.49 8.19 -24.70
C ALA A 76 18.62 8.29 -26.23
N THR A 77 17.52 8.12 -26.97
CA THR A 77 17.51 8.19 -28.44
C THR A 77 17.74 9.60 -28.98
N CYS A 78 17.29 10.65 -28.30
CA CYS A 78 17.60 12.03 -28.67
C CYS A 78 19.07 12.41 -28.41
N HIS A 79 19.74 11.82 -27.42
CA HIS A 79 21.14 12.14 -27.10
C HIS A 79 22.13 11.55 -28.13
N ASP A 80 21.88 10.33 -28.62
CA ASP A 80 22.74 9.68 -29.62
C ASP A 80 22.61 10.26 -31.04
N GLY A 81 21.49 10.93 -31.36
CA GLY A 81 21.28 11.61 -32.65
C GLY A 81 22.08 12.90 -32.87
N THR A 82 22.85 13.35 -31.86
CA THR A 82 23.64 14.59 -31.92
C THR A 82 25.09 14.39 -32.40
N LYS A 83 25.48 13.17 -32.79
CA LYS A 83 26.79 12.88 -33.40
C LYS A 83 26.70 12.95 -34.93
N HIS A 84 26.68 14.16 -35.48
CA HIS A 84 26.99 14.43 -36.88
C HIS A 84 27.95 15.61 -36.98
#